data_AF-A0A8S1R541-F1
#
_entry.id   AF-A0A8S1R541-F1
#
_cell.length_a   1.000
_cell.length_b   1.000
_cell.length_c   1.000
_cell.angle_alpha   90.00
_cell.angle_beta   90.00
_cell.angle_gamma   90.00
#
_symmetry.space_group_name_H-M   'P 1'
#
loop_
_entity.id
_entity.type
_entity.pdbx_description
1 polymer ?
#
loop_
_entity_poly.entity_id
_entity_poly.type
_entity_poly.pdbx_seq_one_letter_code
_entity_poly.pdbx_strand_id
1 'polypeptide(L)'
;MNLEETLLILFERTLESNKDDHLQTILASQAKIIQQKKENVNPSQIQTSVIQKKLQAIEKNFISQDAFKKRRRSKYDHRSNTGSQQDNEEVPTIILDQDNQEINNNQNNLQQLKTENSKLENQITQLEYQQREKYLKNCSEIEQINREKQLLFENDKKLNEKQRKLNQRQLLLQQKQINLQKQEQNYQIQQHNIDECQQEQSNYENQLNNRRDEMEKLQIKLNSYVSQLLSLQRSKNKVQCQLNVQIDAVEQLAQFILKERSKLQQEQQYIRQFKERVLEEKKQVLQMKEQIS
;
A
#
# COMPACT_ATOMS: atom_id res chain seq x y z
N MET A 1 13.58 -26.39 -0.46
CA MET A 1 14.04 -25.04 -0.07
C MET A 1 12.79 -24.25 0.26
N ASN A 2 12.65 -23.83 1.51
CA ASN A 2 11.46 -23.12 1.99
C ASN A 2 11.49 -21.66 1.48
N LEU A 3 10.33 -21.05 1.23
CA LEU A 3 10.27 -19.68 0.69
C LEU A 3 10.99 -18.67 1.59
N GLU A 4 10.92 -18.86 2.91
CA GLU A 4 11.66 -18.07 3.90
C GLU A 4 13.19 -18.22 3.77
N GLU A 5 13.71 -19.40 3.47
CA GLU A 5 15.15 -19.64 3.31
C GLU A 5 15.66 -18.95 2.04
N THR A 6 14.92 -19.07 0.93
CA THR A 6 15.23 -18.39 -0.33
C THR A 6 15.22 -16.88 -0.16
N LEU A 7 14.25 -16.34 0.59
CA LEU A 7 14.19 -14.91 0.91
C LEU A 7 15.37 -14.46 1.79
N LEU A 8 15.75 -15.25 2.80
CA LEU A 8 16.90 -14.92 3.67
C LEU A 8 18.21 -14.84 2.86
N ILE A 9 18.47 -15.85 2.02
CA ILE A 9 19.66 -15.94 1.16
C ILE A 9 19.71 -14.78 0.16
N LEU A 10 18.58 -14.39 -0.43
CA LEU A 10 18.49 -13.22 -1.30
C LEU A 10 18.76 -11.91 -0.54
N PHE A 11 18.31 -11.80 0.70
CA PHE A 11 18.55 -10.63 1.56
C PHE A 11 20.04 -10.49 1.91
N GLU A 12 20.70 -11.58 2.32
CA GLU A 12 22.12 -11.60 2.65
C GLU A 12 23.00 -11.25 1.43
N ARG A 13 22.70 -11.79 0.24
CA ARG A 13 23.37 -11.39 -1.02
C ARG A 13 23.19 -9.92 -1.38
N THR A 14 22.03 -9.35 -1.06
CA THR A 14 21.73 -7.93 -1.33
C THR A 14 22.46 -7.02 -0.33
N LEU A 15 22.64 -7.47 0.91
CA LEU A 15 23.47 -6.81 1.92
C LEU A 15 24.96 -6.77 1.52
N GLU A 16 25.54 -7.90 1.07
CA GLU A 16 26.96 -7.99 0.73
C GLU A 16 27.37 -7.21 -0.53
N SER A 17 26.46 -7.07 -1.50
CA SER A 17 26.76 -6.43 -2.79
C SER A 17 26.65 -4.89 -2.78
N ASN A 18 26.03 -4.30 -1.76
CA ASN A 18 25.74 -2.87 -1.71
C ASN A 18 26.70 -2.13 -0.79
N LYS A 19 27.40 -1.10 -1.31
CA LYS A 19 28.41 -0.31 -0.58
C LYS A 19 27.83 0.90 0.17
N ASP A 20 26.51 1.00 0.29
CA ASP A 20 25.83 2.09 0.96
C ASP A 20 25.57 1.73 2.44
N ASP A 21 26.41 2.26 3.34
CA ASP A 21 26.35 2.01 4.79
C ASP A 21 24.96 2.26 5.39
N HIS A 22 24.21 3.23 4.84
CA HIS A 22 22.89 3.55 5.34
C HIS A 22 21.86 2.48 4.96
N LEU A 23 21.96 1.96 3.73
CA LEU A 23 21.11 0.87 3.27
C LEU A 23 21.46 -0.45 3.97
N GLN A 24 22.75 -0.75 4.19
CA GLN A 24 23.17 -1.89 5.01
C GLN A 24 22.61 -1.82 6.43
N THR A 25 22.65 -0.65 7.07
CA THR A 25 22.09 -0.44 8.42
C THR A 25 20.58 -0.71 8.47
N ILE A 26 19.83 -0.25 7.46
CA ILE A 26 18.37 -0.46 7.37
C ILE A 26 18.04 -1.95 7.13
N LEU A 27 18.77 -2.62 6.22
CA LEU A 27 18.56 -4.03 5.91
C LEU A 27 18.94 -4.94 7.10
N ALA A 28 20.04 -4.66 7.79
CA ALA A 28 20.44 -5.37 9.02
C ALA A 28 19.42 -5.18 10.16
N SER A 29 18.86 -3.98 10.30
CA SER A 29 17.74 -3.68 11.20
C SER A 29 16.51 -4.55 10.90
N GLN A 30 16.11 -4.65 9.63
CA GLN A 30 14.96 -5.46 9.22
C GLN A 30 15.20 -6.97 9.40
N ALA A 31 16.38 -7.48 9.03
CA ALA A 31 16.76 -8.87 9.25
C ALA A 31 16.67 -9.25 10.74
N LYS A 32 17.17 -8.38 11.63
CA LYS A 32 17.10 -8.58 13.09
C LYS A 32 15.66 -8.59 13.62
N ILE A 33 14.76 -7.76 13.07
CA ILE A 33 13.33 -7.78 13.40
C ILE A 33 12.65 -9.08 12.94
N ILE A 34 13.00 -9.60 11.76
CA ILE A 34 12.47 -10.87 11.24
C ILE A 34 12.94 -12.04 12.12
N GLN A 35 14.22 -12.05 12.52
CA GLN A 35 14.79 -13.07 13.40
C GLN A 35 14.13 -13.07 14.78
N GLN A 36 13.96 -11.88 15.39
CA GLN A 36 13.22 -11.72 16.66
C GLN A 36 11.74 -12.13 16.55
N LYS A 37 11.08 -11.95 15.40
CA LYS A 37 9.73 -12.47 15.17
C LYS A 37 9.71 -13.99 15.09
N LYS A 38 10.70 -14.61 14.44
CA LYS A 38 10.81 -16.08 14.31
C LYS A 38 11.06 -16.77 15.65
N GLU A 39 11.81 -16.15 16.56
CA GLU A 39 12.01 -16.65 17.94
C GLU A 39 10.78 -16.48 18.86
N ASN A 40 9.81 -15.62 18.52
CA ASN A 40 8.64 -15.33 19.36
C ASN A 40 7.34 -16.05 18.94
N VAL A 41 7.38 -16.98 17.99
CA VAL A 41 6.19 -17.74 17.55
C VAL A 41 5.87 -18.91 18.49
N ASN A 42 5.50 -18.58 19.74
CA ASN A 42 4.55 -19.33 20.60
C ASN A 42 4.47 -18.68 21.99
N PRO A 43 3.41 -17.90 22.29
CA PRO A 43 2.56 -18.28 23.43
C PRO A 43 1.08 -17.86 23.29
N SER A 44 0.36 -18.36 22.27
CA SER A 44 -1.06 -18.03 22.04
C SER A 44 -2.04 -18.53 23.13
N GLN A 45 -1.59 -19.40 24.06
CA GLN A 45 -2.45 -20.04 25.06
C GLN A 45 -2.34 -19.48 26.49
N ILE A 46 -1.34 -18.63 26.80
CA ILE A 46 -1.11 -18.20 28.20
C ILE A 46 -1.90 -16.92 28.54
N GLN A 47 -1.97 -15.94 27.63
CA GLN A 47 -2.52 -14.61 27.95
C GLN A 47 -4.05 -14.57 28.15
N THR A 48 -4.81 -15.43 27.46
CA THR A 48 -6.28 -15.52 27.59
C THR A 48 -6.71 -15.88 29.01
N SER A 49 -5.97 -16.79 29.67
CA SER A 49 -6.25 -17.22 31.04
C SER A 49 -6.14 -16.10 32.08
N VAL A 50 -5.20 -15.16 31.89
CA VAL A 50 -4.96 -14.04 32.82
C VAL A 50 -6.02 -12.95 32.65
N ILE A 51 -6.45 -12.70 31.42
CA ILE A 51 -7.51 -11.73 31.12
C ILE A 51 -8.86 -12.24 31.67
N GLN A 52 -9.20 -13.51 31.47
CA GLN A 52 -10.43 -14.11 32.04
C GLN A 52 -10.44 -14.07 33.58
N LYS A 53 -9.33 -14.40 34.24
CA LYS A 53 -9.24 -14.29 35.72
C LYS A 53 -9.40 -12.85 36.22
N LYS A 54 -8.89 -11.85 35.49
CA LYS A 54 -9.09 -10.43 35.84
C LYS A 54 -10.54 -9.98 35.64
N LEU A 55 -11.22 -10.44 34.59
CA LEU A 55 -12.64 -10.13 34.35
C LEU A 55 -13.55 -10.72 35.45
N GLN A 56 -13.37 -12.00 35.81
CA GLN A 56 -14.12 -12.62 36.91
C GLN A 56 -13.89 -11.93 38.27
N ALA A 57 -12.68 -11.43 38.53
CA ALA A 57 -12.39 -10.65 39.73
C ALA A 57 -13.12 -9.30 39.75
N ILE A 58 -13.30 -8.65 38.59
CA ILE A 58 -14.03 -7.39 38.46
C ILE A 58 -15.53 -7.60 38.69
N GLU A 59 -16.14 -8.63 38.11
CA GLU A 59 -17.56 -8.97 38.34
C GLU A 59 -17.86 -9.23 39.82
N LYS A 60 -17.01 -10.01 40.49
CA LYS A 60 -17.16 -10.34 41.92
C LYS A 60 -17.03 -9.11 42.84
N ASN A 61 -16.22 -8.12 42.43
CA ASN A 61 -16.11 -6.83 43.12
C ASN A 61 -17.29 -5.89 42.84
N PHE A 62 -17.93 -5.99 41.66
CA PHE A 62 -19.12 -5.20 41.34
C PHE A 62 -20.35 -5.67 42.15
N ILE A 63 -20.59 -6.99 42.20
CA ILE A 63 -21.72 -7.60 42.92
C ILE A 63 -21.63 -7.32 44.44
N SER A 64 -20.42 -7.28 44.99
CA SER A 64 -20.21 -6.98 46.42
C SER A 64 -20.45 -5.49 46.75
N GLN A 65 -20.07 -4.54 45.89
CA GLN A 65 -20.33 -3.11 46.14
C GLN A 65 -21.83 -2.75 46.18
N ASP A 66 -22.67 -3.39 45.37
CA ASP A 66 -24.11 -3.13 45.36
C ASP A 66 -24.82 -3.66 46.62
N ALA A 67 -24.30 -4.75 47.22
CA ALA A 67 -24.77 -5.25 48.50
C ALA A 67 -24.49 -4.27 49.67
N PHE A 68 -23.36 -3.56 49.64
CA PHE A 68 -23.02 -2.57 50.68
C PHE A 68 -23.83 -1.27 50.58
N LYS A 69 -24.19 -0.82 49.37
CA LYS A 69 -24.97 0.42 49.18
C LYS A 69 -26.40 0.34 49.73
N LYS A 70 -27.00 -0.85 49.81
CA LYS A 70 -28.37 -1.05 50.33
C LYS A 70 -28.48 -1.11 51.86
N ARG A 71 -27.37 -1.11 52.63
CA ARG A 71 -27.38 -1.19 54.11
C ARG A 71 -27.20 0.14 54.86
N ARG A 72 -27.06 1.28 54.18
CA ARG A 72 -26.72 2.58 54.81
C ARG A 72 -27.79 3.69 54.72
N ARG A 73 -29.06 3.36 54.45
CA ARG A 73 -30.19 4.30 54.55
C ARG A 73 -31.38 3.70 55.32
N SER A 74 -31.25 3.66 56.65
CA SER A 74 -32.36 3.61 57.61
C SER A 74 -31.81 3.87 59.01
N LYS A 75 -32.63 4.47 59.89
CA LYS A 75 -32.30 4.99 61.24
C LYS A 75 -31.36 6.21 61.24
N TYR A 76 -31.95 7.40 61.19
CA TYR A 76 -31.88 8.38 62.31
C TYR A 76 -32.84 9.54 62.00
N ASP A 77 -34.08 9.41 62.47
CA ASP A 77 -35.02 10.51 62.64
C ASP A 77 -35.47 10.48 64.09
N HIS A 78 -35.05 11.46 64.91
CA HIS A 78 -35.79 11.93 66.10
C HIS A 78 -35.16 13.21 66.66
N ARG A 79 -35.99 14.27 66.71
CA ARG A 79 -36.10 15.31 67.74
C ARG A 79 -34.84 15.76 68.51
N SER A 80 -34.60 17.07 68.49
CA SER A 80 -34.93 17.90 69.67
C SER A 80 -35.25 19.35 69.27
N ASN A 81 -36.38 19.85 69.76
CA ASN A 81 -36.76 21.27 69.74
C ASN A 81 -37.23 21.56 71.17
N THR A 82 -36.56 22.46 71.88
CA THR A 82 -36.84 22.76 73.30
C THR A 82 -36.74 24.26 73.55
N GLY A 83 -37.87 24.94 73.44
CA GLY A 83 -38.05 26.29 73.93
C GLY A 83 -38.58 26.29 75.36
N SER A 84 -37.90 27.05 76.23
CA SER A 84 -38.45 28.02 77.20
C SER A 84 -39.63 27.71 78.14
N GLN A 85 -39.45 28.13 79.41
CA GLN A 85 -40.46 28.44 80.45
C GLN A 85 -41.20 27.21 81.05
N GLN A 86 -41.34 27.09 82.38
CA GLN A 86 -41.97 28.05 83.30
C GLN A 86 -41.38 28.09 84.72
N ASP A 87 -41.87 29.07 85.47
CA ASP A 87 -41.52 29.51 86.82
C ASP A 87 -41.93 28.53 87.94
N ASN A 88 -41.31 28.71 89.13
CA ASN A 88 -41.83 28.22 90.41
C ASN A 88 -41.65 29.32 91.47
N GLU A 89 -42.74 29.73 92.13
CA GLU A 89 -42.72 30.58 93.34
C GLU A 89 -43.06 29.73 94.59
N GLU A 90 -42.27 29.87 95.67
CA GLU A 90 -42.55 29.49 97.09
C GLU A 90 -41.34 29.89 98.00
N VAL A 91 -41.41 30.17 99.32
CA VAL A 91 -42.57 30.33 100.22
C VAL A 91 -42.70 31.79 100.79
N PRO A 92 -42.12 32.29 101.93
CA PRO A 92 -42.80 33.38 102.67
C PRO A 92 -41.99 34.59 103.19
N THR A 93 -42.77 35.62 103.55
CA THR A 93 -42.50 36.78 104.42
C THR A 93 -41.84 36.46 105.77
N ILE A 94 -40.99 37.37 106.29
CA ILE A 94 -40.92 37.82 107.71
C ILE A 94 -40.18 39.17 107.79
N ILE A 95 -40.45 39.95 108.84
CA ILE A 95 -40.06 41.37 109.04
C ILE A 95 -39.06 41.50 110.20
N LEU A 96 -38.03 42.34 110.01
CA LEU A 96 -37.17 43.10 110.96
C LEU A 96 -36.74 42.48 112.31
N ASP A 97 -35.41 42.41 112.54
CA ASP A 97 -34.68 43.19 113.58
C ASP A 97 -33.28 42.60 113.88
N GLN A 98 -32.20 43.20 113.33
CA GLN A 98 -30.84 43.10 113.91
C GLN A 98 -29.81 44.10 113.33
N ASP A 99 -30.13 45.40 113.44
CA ASP A 99 -29.21 46.51 113.14
C ASP A 99 -27.97 46.48 114.05
N ASN A 100 -26.92 45.79 113.61
CA ASN A 100 -25.48 46.11 113.82
C ASN A 100 -24.53 45.01 113.28
N GLN A 101 -25.02 43.80 112.94
CA GLN A 101 -24.21 42.81 112.20
C GLN A 101 -24.28 43.00 110.68
N GLU A 102 -25.39 43.56 110.17
CA GLU A 102 -25.61 43.74 108.73
C GLU A 102 -24.60 44.70 108.07
N ILE A 103 -24.08 45.71 108.77
CA ILE A 103 -23.17 46.70 108.15
C ILE A 103 -21.84 46.05 107.72
N ASN A 104 -21.27 45.17 108.55
CA ASN A 104 -20.06 44.41 108.19
C ASN A 104 -20.35 43.33 107.14
N ASN A 105 -21.49 42.65 107.21
CA ASN A 105 -21.89 41.67 106.19
C ASN A 105 -22.19 42.34 104.84
N ASN A 106 -22.79 43.52 104.82
CA ASN A 106 -23.06 44.30 103.61
C ASN A 106 -21.78 44.88 103.00
N GLN A 107 -20.80 45.30 103.80
CA GLN A 107 -19.48 45.66 103.27
C GLN A 107 -18.74 44.45 102.68
N ASN A 108 -18.75 43.29 103.36
CA ASN A 108 -18.17 42.05 102.83
C ASN A 108 -18.88 41.58 101.55
N ASN A 109 -20.22 41.58 101.52
CA ASN A 109 -21.01 41.24 100.33
C ASN A 109 -20.73 42.22 99.18
N LEU A 110 -20.62 43.52 99.46
CA LEU A 110 -20.27 44.51 98.43
C LEU A 110 -18.84 44.33 97.91
N GLN A 111 -17.89 43.89 98.75
CA GLN A 111 -16.54 43.52 98.32
C GLN A 111 -16.53 42.22 97.51
N GLN A 112 -17.30 41.20 97.90
CA GLN A 112 -17.48 39.97 97.14
C GLN A 112 -18.10 40.27 95.76
N LEU A 113 -19.19 41.05 95.70
CA LEU A 113 -19.83 41.51 94.47
C LEU A 113 -18.88 42.30 93.57
N LYS A 114 -18.04 43.21 94.12
CA LYS A 114 -17.00 43.90 93.33
C LYS A 114 -15.96 42.93 92.77
N THR A 115 -15.55 41.94 93.55
CA THR A 115 -14.58 40.92 93.13
C THR A 115 -15.18 39.99 92.06
N GLU A 116 -16.46 39.68 92.17
CA GLU A 116 -17.22 38.88 91.20
C GLU A 116 -17.48 39.64 89.90
N ASN A 117 -17.92 40.91 89.96
CA ASN A 117 -18.02 41.78 88.79
C ASN A 117 -16.68 41.89 88.05
N SER A 118 -15.57 42.10 88.77
CA SER A 118 -14.25 42.15 88.14
C SER A 118 -13.85 40.82 87.50
N LYS A 119 -14.23 39.66 88.08
CA LYS A 119 -14.05 38.35 87.43
C LYS A 119 -14.90 38.21 86.17
N LEU A 120 -16.16 38.66 86.20
CA LEU A 120 -17.08 38.63 85.06
C LEU A 120 -16.62 39.56 83.93
N GLU A 121 -16.19 40.78 84.22
CA GLU A 121 -15.59 41.72 83.24
C GLU A 121 -14.35 41.13 82.55
N ASN A 122 -13.48 40.47 83.33
CA ASN A 122 -12.31 39.76 82.78
C ASN A 122 -12.73 38.56 81.91
N GLN A 123 -13.75 37.79 82.31
CA GLN A 123 -14.28 36.70 81.49
C GLN A 123 -14.93 37.20 80.19
N ILE A 124 -15.71 38.27 80.24
CA ILE A 124 -16.32 38.92 79.06
C ILE A 124 -15.21 39.35 78.11
N THR A 125 -14.20 40.06 78.60
CA THR A 125 -13.06 40.54 77.79
C THR A 125 -12.28 39.39 77.15
N GLN A 126 -12.07 38.27 77.87
CA GLN A 126 -11.43 37.07 77.32
C GLN A 126 -12.30 36.40 76.24
N LEU A 127 -13.61 36.30 76.46
CA LEU A 127 -14.56 35.72 75.49
C LEU A 127 -14.64 36.57 74.22
N GLU A 128 -14.69 37.91 74.35
CA GLU A 128 -14.63 38.84 73.21
C GLU A 128 -13.34 38.69 72.41
N TYR A 129 -12.18 38.59 73.07
CA TYR A 129 -10.90 38.36 72.41
C TYR A 129 -10.88 37.02 71.65
N GLN A 130 -11.29 35.92 72.29
CA GLN A 130 -11.39 34.60 71.65
C GLN A 130 -12.37 34.58 70.48
N GLN A 131 -13.51 35.26 70.61
CA GLN A 131 -14.52 35.35 69.54
C GLN A 131 -13.99 36.17 68.35
N ARG A 132 -13.22 37.23 68.61
CA ARG A 132 -12.54 38.04 67.58
C ARG A 132 -11.43 37.27 66.86
N GLU A 133 -10.58 36.53 67.57
CA GLU A 133 -9.58 35.67 66.93
C GLU A 133 -10.24 34.59 66.06
N LYS A 134 -11.30 33.93 66.58
CA LYS A 134 -12.06 32.93 65.82
C LYS A 134 -12.72 33.53 64.58
N TYR A 135 -13.25 34.75 64.66
CA TYR A 135 -13.80 35.47 63.52
C TYR A 135 -12.72 35.75 62.46
N LEU A 136 -11.57 36.31 62.86
CA LEU A 136 -10.45 36.60 61.93
C LEU A 136 -9.92 35.32 61.25
N LYS A 137 -9.81 34.22 62.00
CA LYS A 137 -9.42 32.93 61.44
C LYS A 137 -10.44 32.43 60.40
N ASN A 138 -11.73 32.48 60.73
CA ASN A 138 -12.79 32.11 59.79
C ASN A 138 -12.77 32.98 58.52
N CYS A 139 -12.52 34.29 58.64
CA CYS A 139 -12.35 35.17 57.47
C CYS A 139 -11.19 34.72 56.58
N SER A 140 -10.02 34.43 57.16
CA SER A 140 -8.86 33.93 56.42
C SER A 140 -9.13 32.57 55.74
N GLU A 141 -9.83 31.66 56.42
CA GLU A 141 -10.21 30.36 55.85
C GLU A 141 -11.20 30.55 54.67
N ILE A 142 -12.18 31.46 54.80
CA ILE A 142 -13.12 31.79 53.72
C ILE A 142 -12.41 32.41 52.50
N GLU A 143 -11.44 33.30 52.71
CA GLU A 143 -10.64 33.84 51.61
C GLU A 143 -9.78 32.78 50.89
N GLN A 144 -9.21 31.84 51.64
CA GLN A 144 -8.46 30.73 51.06
C GLN A 144 -9.40 29.82 50.24
N ILE A 145 -10.54 29.43 50.79
CA ILE A 145 -11.55 28.62 50.10
C ILE A 145 -12.01 29.31 48.81
N ASN A 146 -12.23 30.63 48.82
CA ASN A 146 -12.62 31.37 47.62
C ASN A 146 -11.51 31.40 46.56
N ARG A 147 -10.24 31.55 46.95
CA ARG A 147 -9.08 31.47 46.04
C ARG A 147 -8.94 30.07 45.43
N GLU A 148 -9.03 29.02 46.24
CA GLU A 148 -8.95 27.64 45.77
C GLU A 148 -10.11 27.28 44.83
N LYS A 149 -11.34 27.75 45.13
CA LYS A 149 -12.51 27.57 44.27
C LYS A 149 -12.36 28.24 42.90
N GLN A 150 -11.75 29.44 42.84
CA GLN A 150 -11.44 30.10 41.57
C GLN A 150 -10.40 29.32 40.76
N LEU A 151 -9.31 28.87 41.40
CA LEU A 151 -8.28 28.05 40.76
C LEU A 151 -8.83 26.72 40.22
N LEU A 152 -9.73 26.07 40.96
CA LEU A 152 -10.40 24.85 40.51
C LEU A 152 -11.24 25.09 39.25
N PHE A 153 -12.04 26.16 39.23
CA PHE A 153 -12.85 26.55 38.07
C PHE A 153 -11.99 26.85 36.82
N GLU A 154 -10.85 27.53 36.98
CA GLU A 154 -9.91 27.73 35.88
C GLU A 154 -9.29 26.43 35.37
N ASN A 155 -8.94 25.52 36.27
CA ASN A 155 -8.37 24.23 35.91
C ASN A 155 -9.39 23.35 35.17
N ASP A 156 -10.64 23.31 35.60
CA ASP A 156 -11.73 22.64 34.89
C ASP A 156 -11.95 23.23 33.49
N LYS A 157 -11.88 24.56 33.34
CA LYS A 157 -11.95 25.22 32.03
C LYS A 157 -10.80 24.80 31.12
N LYS A 158 -9.56 24.82 31.64
CA LYS A 158 -8.34 24.38 30.91
C LYS A 158 -8.39 22.89 30.55
N LEU A 159 -8.92 22.04 31.42
CA LEU A 159 -9.08 20.60 31.19
C LEU A 159 -10.10 20.32 30.09
N ASN A 160 -11.27 20.97 30.14
CA ASN A 160 -12.29 20.89 29.11
C ASN A 160 -11.78 21.35 27.73
N GLU A 161 -10.99 22.42 27.69
CA GLU A 161 -10.37 22.89 26.44
C GLU A 161 -9.35 21.88 25.88
N LYS A 162 -8.51 21.30 26.75
CA LYS A 162 -7.59 20.20 26.36
C LYS A 162 -8.35 19.00 25.81
N GLN A 163 -9.44 18.59 26.44
CA GLN A 163 -10.26 17.46 25.97
C GLN A 163 -10.88 17.75 24.59
N ARG A 164 -11.41 18.96 24.37
CA ARG A 164 -11.93 19.37 23.04
C ARG A 164 -10.84 19.32 21.96
N LYS A 165 -9.65 19.84 22.25
CA LYS A 165 -8.49 19.80 21.34
C LYS A 165 -8.03 18.36 21.06
N LEU A 166 -8.06 17.48 22.05
CA LEU A 166 -7.73 16.07 21.88
C LEU A 166 -8.74 15.35 20.97
N ASN A 167 -10.04 15.55 21.20
CA ASN A 167 -11.10 14.99 20.36
C ASN A 167 -11.00 15.49 18.90
N GLN A 168 -10.73 16.79 18.69
CA GLN A 168 -10.49 17.36 17.35
C GLN A 168 -9.27 16.73 16.66
N ARG A 169 -8.16 16.54 17.40
CA ARG A 169 -6.95 15.89 16.87
C ARG A 169 -7.19 14.43 16.51
N GLN A 170 -7.99 13.70 17.29
CA GLN A 170 -8.35 12.32 17.02
C GLN A 170 -9.17 12.19 15.73
N LEU A 171 -10.16 13.08 15.52
CA LEU A 171 -10.94 13.14 14.28
C LEU A 171 -10.05 13.43 13.06
N LEU A 172 -9.12 14.39 13.17
CA LEU A 172 -8.18 14.72 12.11
C LEU A 172 -7.24 13.54 11.77
N LEU A 173 -6.78 12.80 12.78
CA LEU A 173 -5.95 11.60 12.59
C LEU A 173 -6.72 10.49 11.86
N GLN A 174 -7.98 10.26 12.24
CA GLN A 174 -8.85 9.28 11.58
C GLN A 174 -9.09 9.66 10.11
N GLN A 175 -9.36 10.93 9.83
CA GLN A 175 -9.50 11.44 8.46
C GLN A 175 -8.21 11.27 7.64
N LYS A 176 -7.04 11.53 8.25
CA LYS A 176 -5.74 11.29 7.60
C LYS A 176 -5.50 9.81 7.29
N GLN A 177 -5.86 8.89 8.19
CA GLN A 177 -5.76 7.45 7.92
C GLN A 177 -6.65 7.02 6.73
N ILE A 178 -7.91 7.48 6.69
CA ILE A 178 -8.83 7.20 5.57
C ILE A 178 -8.27 7.73 4.24
N ASN A 179 -7.71 8.95 4.24
CA ASN A 179 -7.13 9.54 3.05
C ASN A 179 -5.87 8.80 2.59
N LEU A 180 -5.01 8.38 3.51
CA LEU A 180 -3.81 7.58 3.21
C LEU A 180 -4.21 6.21 2.61
N GLN A 181 -5.17 5.52 3.21
CA GLN A 181 -5.66 4.23 2.72
C GLN A 181 -6.24 4.34 1.30
N LYS A 182 -6.97 5.42 0.99
CA LYS A 182 -7.46 5.70 -0.37
C LYS A 182 -6.31 5.98 -1.35
N GLN A 183 -5.26 6.67 -0.91
CA GLN A 183 -4.08 6.94 -1.72
C GLN A 183 -3.30 5.65 -2.03
N GLU A 184 -3.15 4.76 -1.05
CA GLU A 184 -2.56 3.43 -1.21
C GLU A 184 -3.36 2.55 -2.19
N GLN A 185 -4.69 2.54 -2.07
CA GLN A 185 -5.57 1.83 -3.02
C GLN A 185 -5.45 2.37 -4.45
N ASN A 186 -5.43 3.70 -4.62
CA ASN A 186 -5.23 4.30 -5.94
C ASN A 186 -3.86 3.94 -6.54
N TYR A 187 -2.80 3.90 -5.72
CA TYR A 187 -1.46 3.49 -6.16
C TYR A 187 -1.44 2.01 -6.59
N GLN A 188 -2.11 1.12 -5.85
CA GLN A 188 -2.22 -0.30 -6.21
C GLN A 188 -2.96 -0.49 -7.55
N ILE A 189 -4.03 0.27 -7.81
CA ILE A 189 -4.76 0.24 -9.09
C ILE A 189 -3.86 0.76 -10.22
N GLN A 190 -3.12 1.86 -10.01
CA GLN A 190 -2.19 2.39 -11.00
C GLN A 190 -1.08 1.39 -11.34
N GLN A 191 -0.51 0.71 -10.34
CA GLN A 191 0.49 -0.33 -10.57
C GLN A 191 -0.09 -1.49 -11.39
N HIS A 192 -1.28 -1.99 -11.03
CA HIS A 192 -1.92 -3.07 -11.76
C HIS A 192 -2.15 -2.73 -13.25
N ASN A 193 -2.65 -1.52 -13.54
CA ASN A 193 -2.85 -1.04 -14.91
C ASN A 193 -1.52 -0.92 -15.69
N ILE A 194 -0.43 -0.55 -15.03
CA ILE A 194 0.92 -0.49 -15.63
C ILE A 194 1.40 -1.91 -15.95
N ASP A 195 1.22 -2.86 -15.03
CA ASP A 195 1.63 -4.26 -15.22
C ASP A 195 0.85 -4.92 -16.36
N GLU A 196 -0.48 -4.67 -16.46
CA GLU A 196 -1.30 -5.12 -17.59
C GLU A 196 -0.82 -4.51 -18.92
N CYS A 197 -0.52 -3.21 -18.96
CA CYS A 197 -0.04 -2.52 -20.15
C CYS A 197 1.33 -3.05 -20.61
N GLN A 198 2.24 -3.33 -19.68
CA GLN A 198 3.54 -3.97 -19.97
C GLN A 198 3.37 -5.39 -20.51
N GLN A 199 2.42 -6.16 -19.97
CA GLN A 199 2.10 -7.49 -20.47
C GLN A 199 1.51 -7.43 -21.90
N GLU A 200 0.63 -6.47 -22.18
CA GLU A 200 0.06 -6.26 -23.51
C GLU A 200 1.14 -5.85 -24.52
N GLN A 201 2.04 -4.93 -24.15
CA GLN A 201 3.20 -4.55 -24.98
C GLN A 201 4.09 -5.75 -25.31
N SER A 202 4.44 -6.57 -24.30
CA SER A 202 5.22 -7.79 -24.50
C SER A 202 4.53 -8.77 -25.47
N ASN A 203 3.20 -8.91 -25.38
CA ASN A 203 2.43 -9.72 -26.33
C ASN A 203 2.51 -9.17 -27.77
N TYR A 204 2.43 -7.85 -27.97
CA TYR A 204 2.58 -7.25 -29.29
C TYR A 204 4.01 -7.37 -29.85
N GLU A 205 5.04 -7.21 -29.01
CA GLU A 205 6.44 -7.41 -29.41
C GLU A 205 6.70 -8.85 -29.86
N ASN A 206 6.16 -9.84 -29.13
CA ASN A 206 6.22 -11.25 -29.51
C ASN A 206 5.51 -11.52 -30.85
N GLN A 207 4.31 -10.94 -31.07
CA GLN A 207 3.61 -11.05 -32.36
C GLN A 207 4.38 -10.39 -33.51
N LEU A 208 5.03 -9.25 -33.28
CA LEU A 208 5.86 -8.57 -34.27
C LEU A 208 7.10 -9.40 -34.64
N ASN A 209 7.75 -10.02 -33.65
CA ASN A 209 8.89 -10.91 -33.90
C ASN A 209 8.47 -12.15 -34.69
N ASN A 210 7.37 -12.82 -34.31
CA ASN A 210 6.83 -13.94 -35.10
C ASN A 210 6.54 -13.55 -36.57
N ARG A 211 5.96 -12.36 -36.81
CA ARG A 211 5.73 -11.84 -38.17
C ARG A 211 7.03 -11.50 -38.93
N ARG A 212 8.08 -11.04 -38.24
CA ARG A 212 9.41 -10.83 -38.84
C ARG A 212 10.01 -12.15 -39.30
N ASP A 213 9.98 -13.18 -38.46
CA ASP A 213 10.49 -14.52 -38.78
C ASP A 213 9.74 -15.15 -39.97
N GLU A 214 8.42 -14.97 -40.05
CA GLU A 214 7.61 -15.40 -41.19
C GLU A 214 7.99 -14.65 -42.47
N MET A 215 8.16 -13.32 -42.38
CA MET A 215 8.59 -12.49 -43.49
C MET A 215 9.98 -12.86 -44.01
N GLU A 216 10.93 -13.15 -43.12
CA GLU A 216 12.27 -13.64 -43.49
C GLU A 216 12.20 -14.99 -44.20
N LYS A 217 11.42 -15.95 -43.69
CA LYS A 217 11.18 -17.25 -44.35
C LYS A 217 10.58 -17.08 -45.75
N LEU A 218 9.67 -16.11 -45.94
CA LEU A 218 9.09 -15.78 -47.24
C LEU A 218 10.12 -15.12 -48.17
N GLN A 219 10.96 -14.21 -47.67
CA GLN A 219 12.03 -13.57 -48.44
C GLN A 219 13.07 -14.59 -48.92
N ILE A 220 13.46 -15.55 -48.07
CA ILE A 220 14.36 -16.65 -48.43
C ILE A 220 13.75 -17.51 -49.54
N LYS A 221 12.46 -17.87 -49.43
CA LYS A 221 11.73 -18.60 -50.49
C LYS A 221 11.69 -17.81 -51.80
N LEU A 222 11.37 -16.51 -51.74
CA LEU A 222 11.35 -15.64 -52.92
C LEU A 222 12.72 -15.57 -53.60
N ASN A 223 13.79 -15.35 -52.83
CA ASN A 223 15.16 -15.33 -53.34
C ASN A 223 15.56 -16.68 -54.00
N SER A 224 15.10 -17.80 -53.44
CA SER A 224 15.26 -19.13 -54.04
C SER A 224 14.52 -19.26 -55.37
N TYR A 225 13.24 -18.87 -55.44
CA TYR A 225 12.48 -18.87 -56.69
C TYR A 225 13.08 -17.95 -57.75
N VAL A 226 13.51 -16.74 -57.40
CA VAL A 226 14.21 -15.83 -58.32
C VAL A 226 15.50 -16.46 -58.84
N SER A 227 16.27 -17.14 -57.97
CA SER A 227 17.50 -17.85 -58.37
C SER A 227 17.21 -19.02 -59.32
N GLN A 228 16.12 -19.77 -59.09
CA GLN A 228 15.64 -20.84 -59.98
C GLN A 228 15.17 -20.28 -61.34
N LEU A 229 14.42 -19.18 -61.35
CA LEU A 229 14.01 -18.52 -62.59
C LEU A 229 15.21 -18.01 -63.39
N LEU A 230 16.21 -17.41 -62.73
CA LEU A 230 17.44 -16.96 -63.38
C LEU A 230 18.29 -18.13 -63.93
N SER A 231 18.31 -19.30 -63.27
CA SER A 231 19.01 -20.47 -63.79
C SER A 231 18.27 -21.10 -64.98
N LEU A 232 16.93 -21.17 -64.94
CA LEU A 232 16.08 -21.60 -66.05
C LEU A 232 16.15 -20.63 -67.26
N GLN A 233 16.19 -19.32 -67.03
CA GLN A 233 16.42 -18.32 -68.08
C GLN A 233 17.78 -18.55 -68.77
N ARG A 234 18.83 -18.83 -67.98
CA ARG A 234 20.18 -19.13 -68.50
C ARG A 234 20.22 -20.45 -69.27
N SER A 235 19.53 -21.50 -68.83
CA SER A 235 19.48 -22.77 -69.56
C SER A 235 18.66 -22.65 -70.85
N LYS A 236 17.50 -21.97 -70.81
CA LYS A 236 16.70 -21.65 -72.01
C LYS A 236 17.51 -20.88 -73.04
N ASN A 237 18.25 -19.84 -72.63
CA ASN A 237 19.10 -19.07 -73.54
C ASN A 237 20.23 -19.93 -74.14
N LYS A 238 20.84 -20.85 -73.38
CA LYS A 238 21.83 -21.80 -73.92
C LYS A 238 21.22 -22.72 -74.99
N VAL A 239 20.04 -23.30 -74.72
CA VAL A 239 19.32 -24.16 -75.67
C VAL A 239 18.91 -23.36 -76.93
N GLN A 240 18.41 -22.13 -76.77
CA GLN A 240 18.03 -21.26 -77.88
C GLN A 240 19.24 -20.91 -78.77
N CYS A 241 20.39 -20.57 -78.19
CA CYS A 241 21.61 -20.30 -78.94
C CYS A 241 22.12 -21.55 -79.67
N GLN A 242 22.06 -22.73 -79.04
CA GLN A 242 22.43 -23.99 -79.68
C GLN A 242 21.47 -24.36 -80.84
N LEU A 243 20.17 -24.12 -80.68
CA LEU A 243 19.17 -24.39 -81.71
C LEU A 243 19.41 -23.52 -82.96
N ASN A 244 19.69 -22.22 -82.78
CA ASN A 244 19.97 -21.33 -83.91
C ASN A 244 21.23 -21.78 -84.68
N VAL A 245 22.32 -22.12 -83.98
CA VAL A 245 23.55 -22.64 -84.62
C VAL A 245 23.30 -23.97 -85.35
N GLN A 246 22.41 -24.82 -84.83
CA GLN A 246 22.01 -26.06 -85.51
C GLN A 246 21.14 -25.80 -86.75
N ILE A 247 20.25 -24.80 -86.71
CA ILE A 247 19.43 -24.38 -87.86
C ILE A 247 20.35 -23.82 -88.97
N ASP A 248 21.28 -22.94 -88.64
CA ASP A 248 22.25 -22.38 -89.59
C ASP A 248 23.10 -23.50 -90.25
N ALA A 249 23.53 -24.50 -89.48
CA ALA A 249 24.26 -25.65 -90.01
C ALA A 249 23.41 -26.55 -90.92
N VAL A 250 22.12 -26.75 -90.60
CA VAL A 250 21.17 -27.48 -91.44
C VAL A 250 20.88 -26.72 -92.73
N GLU A 251 20.76 -25.39 -92.68
CA GLU A 251 20.53 -24.57 -93.87
C GLU A 251 21.75 -24.58 -94.81
N GLN A 252 22.97 -24.48 -94.27
CA GLN A 252 24.20 -24.63 -95.05
C GLN A 252 24.30 -26.02 -95.72
N LEU A 253 23.94 -27.09 -95.00
CA LEU A 253 23.87 -28.44 -95.56
C LEU A 253 22.82 -28.55 -96.68
N ALA A 254 21.64 -27.95 -96.51
CA ALA A 254 20.60 -27.94 -97.53
C ALA A 254 21.06 -27.19 -98.80
N GLN A 255 21.69 -26.02 -98.65
CA GLN A 255 22.26 -25.26 -99.76
C GLN A 255 23.37 -26.05 -100.50
N PHE A 256 24.23 -26.76 -99.76
CA PHE A 256 25.26 -27.63 -100.35
C PHE A 256 24.65 -28.77 -101.16
N ILE A 257 23.64 -29.48 -100.61
CA ILE A 257 22.94 -30.57 -101.31
C ILE A 257 22.26 -30.06 -102.59
N LEU A 258 21.62 -28.89 -102.56
CA LEU A 258 21.00 -28.29 -103.74
C LEU A 258 22.04 -27.96 -104.83
N LYS A 259 23.21 -27.45 -104.43
CA LYS A 259 24.32 -27.14 -105.35
C LYS A 259 24.90 -28.40 -106.01
N GLU A 260 25.17 -29.46 -105.24
CA GLU A 260 25.66 -30.73 -105.78
C GLU A 260 24.60 -31.42 -106.67
N ARG A 261 23.31 -31.37 -106.29
CA ARG A 261 22.22 -31.86 -107.13
C ARG A 261 22.14 -31.13 -108.47
N SER A 262 22.38 -29.82 -108.48
CA SER A 262 22.41 -29.02 -109.71
C SER A 262 23.57 -29.42 -110.63
N LYS A 263 24.79 -29.59 -110.09
CA LYS A 263 25.93 -30.13 -110.85
C LYS A 263 25.63 -31.50 -111.45
N LEU A 264 25.11 -32.42 -110.63
CA LEU A 264 24.80 -33.79 -111.06
C LEU A 264 23.71 -33.82 -112.16
N GLN A 265 22.75 -32.88 -112.12
CA GLN A 265 21.80 -32.69 -113.23
C GLN A 265 22.47 -32.18 -114.51
N GLN A 266 23.42 -31.25 -114.42
CA GLN A 266 24.20 -30.76 -115.57
C GLN A 266 25.06 -31.89 -116.16
N GLU A 267 25.74 -32.68 -115.33
CA GLU A 267 26.51 -33.86 -115.75
C GLU A 267 25.63 -34.92 -116.43
N GLN A 268 24.43 -35.19 -115.89
CA GLN A 268 23.46 -36.09 -116.54
C GLN A 268 22.98 -35.56 -117.90
N GLN A 269 22.72 -34.25 -118.03
CA GLN A 269 22.37 -33.65 -119.31
C GLN A 269 23.52 -33.77 -120.32
N TYR A 270 24.76 -33.49 -119.90
CA TYR A 270 25.96 -33.67 -120.72
C TYR A 270 26.11 -35.12 -121.20
N ILE A 271 25.93 -36.12 -120.31
CA ILE A 271 25.99 -37.54 -120.66
C ILE A 271 24.90 -37.93 -121.68
N ARG A 272 23.69 -37.36 -121.60
CA ARG A 272 22.64 -37.59 -122.61
C ARG A 272 23.04 -37.03 -123.97
N GLN A 273 23.46 -35.76 -124.03
CA GLN A 273 23.92 -35.12 -125.27
C GLN A 273 25.14 -35.80 -125.88
N PHE A 274 26.03 -36.36 -125.05
CA PHE A 274 27.17 -37.15 -125.50
C PHE A 274 26.73 -38.50 -126.11
N LYS A 275 25.80 -39.21 -125.44
CA LYS A 275 25.22 -40.46 -125.99
C LYS A 275 24.47 -40.25 -127.30
N GLU A 276 23.74 -39.14 -127.42
CA GLU A 276 23.05 -38.75 -128.66
C GLU A 276 24.05 -38.53 -129.81
N ARG A 277 25.12 -37.75 -129.59
CA ARG A 277 26.19 -37.55 -130.58
C ARG A 277 26.86 -38.86 -131.00
N VAL A 278 27.20 -39.73 -130.06
CA VAL A 278 27.79 -41.06 -130.36
C VAL A 278 26.83 -41.95 -131.16
N LEU A 279 25.51 -41.87 -130.92
CA LEU A 279 24.51 -42.57 -131.72
C LEU A 279 24.37 -41.98 -133.14
N GLU A 280 24.47 -40.67 -133.29
CA GLU A 280 24.45 -39.94 -134.57
C GLU A 280 25.66 -40.34 -135.43
N GLU A 281 26.87 -40.26 -134.87
CA GLU A 281 28.12 -40.70 -135.52
C GLU A 281 28.03 -42.18 -135.94
N LYS A 282 27.52 -43.05 -135.06
CA LYS A 282 27.32 -44.47 -135.38
C LYS A 282 26.34 -44.70 -136.53
N LYS A 283 25.27 -43.89 -136.64
CA LYS A 283 24.35 -43.93 -137.80
C LYS A 283 25.04 -43.48 -139.08
N GLN A 284 25.80 -42.39 -139.04
CA GLN A 284 26.54 -41.90 -140.21
C GLN A 284 27.54 -42.95 -140.74
N VAL A 285 28.29 -43.59 -139.84
CA VAL A 285 29.22 -44.68 -140.19
C VAL A 285 28.50 -45.89 -140.80
N LEU A 286 27.29 -46.23 -140.34
CA LEU A 286 26.47 -47.29 -140.93
C LEU A 286 25.98 -46.90 -142.33
N GLN A 287 25.47 -45.68 -142.53
CA GLN A 287 25.06 -45.21 -143.85
C GLN A 287 26.21 -45.15 -144.86
N MET A 288 27.41 -44.72 -144.43
CA MET A 288 28.59 -44.76 -145.29
C MET A 288 29.00 -46.20 -145.64
N LYS A 289 28.80 -47.18 -144.75
CA LYS A 289 29.01 -48.60 -145.07
C LYS A 289 27.99 -49.12 -146.09
N GLU A 290 26.72 -48.73 -145.97
CA GLU A 290 25.67 -49.11 -146.93
C GLU A 290 25.88 -48.49 -148.32
N GLN A 291 26.54 -47.33 -148.43
CA GLN A 291 26.92 -46.71 -149.71
C GLN A 291 28.16 -47.31 -150.38
N ILE A 292 28.91 -48.17 -149.67
CA ILE A 292 30.15 -48.80 -150.15
C ILE A 292 29.92 -50.28 -150.53
N SER A 293 28.73 -50.81 -150.26
CA SER A 293 28.37 -52.22 -150.45
C SER A 293 27.40 -52.47 -151.59
#